data_AF-A0A4Y7J724-F1
#
_entry.id   AF-A0A4Y7J724-F1
#
_cell.length_a   1.000
_cell.length_b   1.000
_cell.length_c   1.000
_cell.angle_alpha   90.00
_cell.angle_beta   90.00
_cell.angle_gamma   90.00
#
_symmetry.space_group_name_H-M   'P 1'
#
loop_
_entity.id
_entity.type
_entity.pdbx_description
1 polymer ?
#
loop_
_entity_poly.entity_id
_entity_poly.type
_entity_poly.pdbx_seq_one_letter_code
_entity_poly.pdbx_strand_id
1 'polypeptide(L)'
;MEAITRIVSDKGVVIFSKSSCCMCYAVKILFHDLGVNPKIHEIDLDPQGREIEKALIRLGCNTTSVPAVFIGGSLIGSTNEVMSLHLGGSLVMKLASQKAVVIFSKSSCCMSHTIKSLFYDLGVSPAVYELDEISNGREIERALQKLGCNPSVPAVFIGGQLIHNPTSTVIYIPMEKQVMKLASQKAVVIFSKSSCCMSHTIKSLFYDLGVSPAIYELDEISNGRELERALQKLGCNPSVPAVFIGGQLIHNSTSTVMSLHLSGSLIPMLKRAGAIWL
;
A
#
# COMPACT_ATOMS: atom_id res chain seq x y z
N MET A 1 -28.46 -13.63 -15.41
CA MET A 1 -27.57 -12.91 -14.46
C MET A 1 -27.20 -13.84 -13.31
N GLU A 2 -28.18 -14.39 -12.59
CA GLU A 2 -27.94 -15.23 -11.39
C GLU A 2 -26.98 -16.42 -11.57
N ALA A 3 -27.00 -17.10 -12.73
CA ALA A 3 -26.18 -18.30 -12.97
C ALA A 3 -24.66 -17.98 -12.93
N ILE A 4 -24.20 -16.96 -13.65
CA ILE A 4 -22.78 -16.55 -13.63
C ILE A 4 -22.43 -16.00 -12.25
N THR A 5 -23.29 -15.14 -11.69
CA THR A 5 -23.05 -14.53 -10.38
C THR A 5 -22.80 -15.60 -9.32
N ARG A 6 -23.58 -16.69 -9.29
CA ARG A 6 -23.34 -17.82 -8.37
C ARG A 6 -22.01 -18.54 -8.62
N ILE A 7 -21.64 -18.75 -9.88
CA ILE A 7 -20.39 -19.43 -10.25
C ILE A 7 -19.17 -18.58 -9.86
N VAL A 8 -19.25 -17.25 -10.00
CA VAL A 8 -18.15 -16.32 -9.72
C VAL A 8 -18.19 -15.69 -8.32
N SER A 9 -19.24 -15.96 -7.53
CA SER A 9 -19.36 -15.50 -6.13
C SER A 9 -18.35 -16.15 -5.19
N ASP A 10 -17.69 -17.22 -5.64
CA ASP A 10 -16.63 -17.86 -4.89
C ASP A 10 -15.38 -16.95 -4.88
N LYS A 11 -14.70 -16.83 -3.73
CA LYS A 11 -13.53 -15.96 -3.54
C LYS A 11 -12.30 -16.59 -4.19
N GLY A 12 -12.26 -16.61 -5.52
CA GLY A 12 -11.21 -17.25 -6.30
C GLY A 12 -11.14 -16.76 -7.75
N VAL A 13 -10.32 -17.44 -8.55
CA VAL A 13 -10.22 -17.22 -9.98
C VAL A 13 -11.10 -18.23 -10.71
N VAL A 14 -11.99 -17.73 -11.55
CA VAL A 14 -12.85 -18.56 -12.40
C VAL A 14 -12.54 -18.25 -13.86
N ILE A 15 -12.28 -19.28 -14.65
CA ILE A 15 -12.03 -19.16 -16.09
C ILE A 15 -13.11 -19.94 -16.82
N PHE A 16 -13.93 -19.21 -17.57
CA PHE A 16 -14.85 -19.77 -18.54
C PHE A 16 -14.08 -20.07 -19.82
N SER A 17 -14.10 -21.34 -20.23
CA SER A 17 -13.23 -21.90 -21.27
C SER A 17 -14.02 -22.74 -22.27
N LYS A 18 -13.39 -23.09 -23.40
CA LYS A 18 -13.79 -24.18 -24.28
C LYS A 18 -12.62 -25.14 -24.48
N SER A 19 -12.91 -26.43 -24.56
CA SER A 19 -11.89 -27.48 -24.73
C SER A 19 -11.10 -27.33 -26.03
N SER A 20 -11.71 -26.77 -27.08
CA SER A 20 -11.10 -26.57 -28.40
C SER A 20 -10.40 -25.21 -28.60
N CYS A 21 -10.29 -24.37 -27.56
CA CYS A 21 -9.75 -23.02 -27.69
C CYS A 21 -8.28 -22.90 -27.25
N CYS A 22 -7.38 -22.61 -28.20
CA CYS A 22 -5.95 -22.41 -27.93
C CYS A 22 -5.67 -21.22 -26.98
N MET A 23 -6.47 -20.16 -27.07
CA MET A 23 -6.34 -19.00 -26.17
C MET A 23 -6.75 -19.33 -24.74
N CYS A 24 -7.74 -20.22 -24.56
CA CYS A 24 -8.10 -20.73 -23.24
C CYS A 24 -6.94 -21.53 -22.62
N TYR A 25 -6.25 -22.34 -23.43
CA TYR A 25 -5.07 -23.08 -22.99
C TYR A 25 -3.94 -22.15 -22.54
N ALA A 26 -3.64 -21.10 -23.31
CA ALA A 26 -2.61 -20.11 -22.93
C ALA A 26 -2.91 -19.41 -21.60
N VAL A 27 -4.17 -19.04 -21.37
CA VAL A 27 -4.58 -18.40 -20.10
C VAL A 27 -4.53 -19.40 -18.94
N LYS A 28 -4.91 -20.67 -19.14
CA LYS A 28 -4.78 -21.71 -18.11
C LYS A 28 -3.32 -21.90 -17.68
N ILE A 29 -2.41 -22.01 -18.63
CA ILE A 29 -0.96 -22.09 -18.35
C ILE A 29 -0.50 -20.86 -17.60
N LEU A 30 -0.88 -19.66 -18.04
CA LEU A 30 -0.48 -18.42 -17.38
C LEU A 30 -0.86 -18.42 -15.89
N PHE A 31 -2.11 -18.77 -15.55
CA PHE A 31 -2.53 -18.83 -14.14
C PHE A 31 -1.83 -19.95 -13.37
N HIS A 32 -1.57 -21.10 -14.01
CA HIS A 32 -0.81 -22.20 -13.42
C HIS A 32 0.65 -21.80 -13.13
N ASP A 33 1.33 -21.12 -14.05
CA ASP A 33 2.71 -20.62 -13.88
C ASP A 33 2.79 -19.51 -12.83
N LEU A 34 1.69 -18.79 -12.63
CA LEU A 34 1.50 -17.86 -11.52
C LEU A 34 1.09 -18.58 -10.21
N GLY A 35 1.14 -19.92 -10.15
CA GLY A 35 0.79 -20.75 -8.98
C GLY A 35 -0.64 -20.55 -8.46
N VAL A 36 -1.54 -20.13 -9.35
CA VAL A 36 -2.97 -20.01 -9.07
C VAL A 36 -3.65 -21.25 -9.64
N ASN A 37 -4.56 -21.85 -8.85
CA ASN A 37 -5.41 -22.92 -9.33
C ASN A 37 -6.79 -22.36 -9.67
N PRO A 38 -7.04 -21.93 -10.93
CA PRO A 38 -8.33 -21.40 -11.33
C PRO A 38 -9.37 -22.51 -11.43
N LYS A 39 -10.61 -22.18 -11.04
CA LYS A 39 -11.76 -23.01 -11.36
C LYS A 39 -12.08 -22.89 -12.84
N ILE A 40 -11.83 -23.95 -13.59
CA ILE A 40 -12.15 -24.01 -15.02
C ILE A 40 -13.61 -24.45 -15.19
N HIS A 41 -14.36 -23.70 -15.99
CA HIS A 41 -15.70 -24.05 -16.40
C HIS A 41 -15.74 -24.16 -17.93
N GLU A 42 -15.72 -25.41 -18.42
CA GLU A 42 -15.75 -25.71 -19.85
C GLU A 42 -17.18 -25.59 -20.37
N ILE A 43 -17.45 -24.50 -21.09
CA ILE A 43 -18.79 -24.13 -21.52
C ILE A 43 -19.30 -25.05 -22.64
N ASP A 44 -18.39 -25.63 -23.44
CA ASP A 44 -18.72 -26.57 -24.51
C ASP A 44 -19.10 -27.96 -24.00
N LEU A 45 -18.81 -28.28 -22.74
CA LEU A 45 -19.19 -29.52 -22.09
C LEU A 45 -20.40 -29.34 -21.15
N ASP A 46 -20.85 -28.11 -20.92
CA ASP A 46 -21.99 -27.80 -20.07
C ASP A 46 -23.31 -27.79 -20.89
N PRO A 47 -24.35 -28.54 -20.47
CA PRO A 47 -25.66 -28.51 -21.10
C PRO A 47 -26.28 -27.11 -21.19
N GLN A 48 -25.94 -26.20 -20.27
CA GLN A 48 -26.39 -24.80 -20.21
C GLN A 48 -25.39 -23.82 -20.86
N GLY A 49 -24.40 -24.33 -21.61
CA GLY A 49 -23.30 -23.53 -22.13
C GLY A 49 -23.74 -22.33 -22.98
N ARG A 50 -24.81 -22.48 -23.78
CA ARG A 50 -25.37 -21.38 -24.59
C ARG A 50 -25.96 -20.25 -23.74
N GLU A 51 -26.58 -20.55 -22.60
CA GLU A 51 -27.07 -19.51 -21.70
C GLU A 51 -25.91 -18.76 -21.04
N ILE A 52 -24.84 -19.48 -20.68
CA ILE A 52 -23.63 -18.92 -20.07
C ILE A 52 -22.94 -17.95 -21.05
N GLU A 53 -22.74 -18.35 -22.30
CA GLU A 53 -22.17 -17.46 -23.33
C GLU A 53 -22.97 -16.18 -23.50
N LYS A 54 -24.30 -16.29 -23.61
CA LYS A 54 -25.19 -15.13 -23.74
C LYS A 54 -25.09 -14.20 -22.51
N ALA A 55 -24.92 -14.77 -21.33
CA ALA A 55 -24.77 -14.00 -20.10
C ALA A 55 -23.39 -13.33 -19.99
N LEU A 56 -22.31 -13.96 -20.47
CA LEU A 56 -20.97 -13.35 -20.54
C LEU A 56 -20.97 -12.11 -21.44
N ILE A 57 -21.62 -12.20 -22.61
CA ILE A 57 -21.75 -11.06 -23.53
C ILE A 57 -22.46 -9.88 -22.86
N ARG A 58 -23.51 -10.16 -22.07
CA ARG A 58 -24.26 -9.13 -21.34
C ARG A 58 -23.46 -8.48 -20.20
N LEU A 59 -22.43 -9.15 -19.68
CA LEU A 59 -21.58 -8.65 -18.60
C LEU A 59 -20.42 -7.77 -19.11
N GLY A 60 -20.33 -7.52 -20.41
CA GLY A 60 -19.29 -6.67 -21.00
C GLY A 60 -18.13 -7.43 -21.63
N CYS A 61 -18.21 -8.76 -21.76
CA CYS A 61 -17.38 -9.48 -22.73
C CYS A 61 -17.84 -9.07 -24.13
N ASN A 62 -17.12 -8.13 -24.71
CA ASN A 62 -17.33 -7.53 -26.03
C ASN A 62 -17.12 -8.52 -27.20
N THR A 63 -16.79 -9.78 -26.91
CA THR A 63 -16.69 -10.85 -27.90
C THR A 63 -17.40 -12.13 -27.43
N THR A 64 -17.88 -12.92 -28.39
CA THR A 64 -18.42 -14.28 -28.20
C THR A 64 -17.36 -15.33 -27.83
N SER A 65 -16.13 -14.89 -27.54
CA SER A 65 -14.96 -15.75 -27.43
C SER A 65 -14.48 -15.88 -25.98
N VAL A 66 -14.61 -17.07 -25.43
CA VAL A 66 -13.74 -17.53 -24.34
C VAL A 66 -12.24 -17.39 -24.73
N PRO A 67 -11.31 -17.24 -23.77
CA PRO A 67 -11.49 -17.32 -22.33
C PRO A 67 -12.12 -16.06 -21.74
N ALA A 68 -13.03 -16.22 -20.78
CA ALA A 68 -13.50 -15.10 -19.94
C ALA A 68 -13.04 -15.34 -18.50
N VAL A 69 -12.28 -14.38 -17.96
CA VAL A 69 -11.61 -14.52 -16.66
C VAL A 69 -12.27 -13.63 -15.63
N PHE A 70 -12.64 -14.24 -14.51
CA PHE A 70 -13.15 -13.57 -13.32
C PHE A 70 -12.20 -13.77 -12.15
N ILE A 71 -11.98 -12.69 -11.39
CA ILE A 71 -11.17 -12.70 -10.18
C ILE A 71 -12.02 -12.07 -9.07
N GLY A 72 -12.36 -12.83 -8.03
CA GLY A 72 -13.15 -12.34 -6.90
C GLY A 72 -14.52 -11.80 -7.29
N GLY A 73 -15.18 -12.48 -8.24
CA GLY A 73 -16.50 -12.06 -8.76
C GLY A 73 -16.47 -10.89 -9.75
N SER A 74 -15.32 -10.26 -9.98
CA SER A 74 -15.17 -9.17 -10.96
C SER A 74 -14.66 -9.72 -12.30
N LEU A 75 -15.31 -9.31 -13.40
CA LEU A 75 -14.84 -9.60 -14.75
C LEU A 75 -13.54 -8.84 -15.02
N ILE A 76 -12.48 -9.58 -15.34
CA ILE A 76 -11.18 -9.01 -15.69
C ILE A 76 -11.06 -8.79 -17.20
N GLY A 77 -11.60 -9.71 -17.98
CA GLY A 77 -11.62 -9.62 -19.43
C GLY A 77 -11.26 -10.94 -20.10
N SER A 78 -10.90 -10.84 -21.37
CA SER A 78 -10.51 -11.95 -22.23
C SER A 78 -8.98 -12.06 -22.26
N THR A 79 -8.43 -12.77 -23.25
CA THR A 79 -6.98 -12.99 -23.34
C THR A 79 -6.17 -11.69 -23.37
N ASN A 80 -6.59 -10.70 -24.16
CA ASN A 80 -5.81 -9.47 -24.36
C ASN A 80 -5.72 -8.63 -23.08
N GLU A 81 -6.82 -8.49 -22.36
CA GLU A 81 -6.87 -7.75 -21.10
C GLU A 81 -6.03 -8.46 -20.02
N VAL A 82 -6.15 -9.79 -19.93
CA VAL A 82 -5.37 -10.60 -18.98
C VAL A 82 -3.87 -10.50 -19.28
N MET A 83 -3.47 -10.61 -20.55
CA MET A 83 -2.06 -10.46 -20.94
C MET A 83 -1.55 -9.04 -20.70
N SER A 84 -2.36 -8.02 -20.97
CA SER A 84 -2.01 -6.62 -20.71
C SER A 84 -1.79 -6.37 -19.22
N LEU A 85 -2.67 -6.92 -18.36
CA LEU A 85 -2.51 -6.86 -16.90
C LEU A 85 -1.31 -7.66 -16.41
N HIS A 86 -0.98 -8.78 -17.06
CA HIS A 86 0.19 -9.58 -16.74
C HIS A 86 1.49 -8.84 -17.06
N LEU A 87 1.62 -8.32 -18.29
CA LEU A 87 2.78 -7.53 -18.74
C LEU A 87 2.93 -6.24 -17.93
N GLY A 88 1.81 -5.65 -17.48
CA GLY A 88 1.79 -4.49 -16.60
C GLY A 88 2.03 -4.78 -15.11
N GLY A 89 2.18 -6.05 -14.71
CA GLY A 89 2.35 -6.47 -13.29
C GLY A 89 1.08 -6.38 -12.42
N SER A 90 0.01 -5.76 -12.91
CA SER A 90 -1.26 -5.57 -12.21
C SER A 90 -2.06 -6.87 -11.99
N LEU A 91 -1.82 -7.91 -12.80
CA LEU A 91 -2.50 -9.20 -12.65
C LEU A 91 -2.11 -9.91 -11.35
N VAL A 92 -0.82 -9.91 -11.02
CA VAL A 92 -0.30 -10.52 -9.78
C VAL A 92 -0.89 -9.81 -8.55
N MET A 93 -1.04 -8.49 -8.61
CA MET A 93 -1.67 -7.71 -7.54
C MET A 93 -3.16 -8.05 -7.34
N LYS A 94 -3.92 -8.21 -8.44
CA LYS A 94 -5.33 -8.65 -8.37
C LYS A 94 -5.47 -10.09 -7.84
N LEU A 95 -4.54 -10.97 -8.20
CA LEU A 95 -4.50 -12.35 -7.72
C LEU A 95 -4.13 -12.45 -6.23
N ALA A 96 -3.14 -11.67 -5.80
CA ALA A 96 -2.78 -11.55 -4.39
C ALA A 96 -3.99 -11.08 -3.56
N SER A 97 -4.88 -10.27 -4.14
CA SER A 97 -6.12 -9.79 -3.50
C SER A 97 -7.14 -10.88 -3.18
N GLN A 98 -7.04 -12.06 -3.79
CA GLN A 98 -7.99 -13.17 -3.60
C GLN A 98 -7.50 -14.27 -2.67
N LYS A 99 -6.18 -14.47 -2.53
CA LYS A 99 -5.62 -15.39 -1.53
C LYS A 99 -5.49 -14.64 -0.20
N ALA A 100 -6.00 -15.24 0.88
CA ALA A 100 -5.97 -14.61 2.20
C ALA A 100 -4.53 -14.31 2.64
N VAL A 101 -3.55 -15.19 2.34
CA VAL A 101 -2.12 -15.00 2.62
C VAL A 101 -1.27 -15.58 1.48
N VAL A 102 -0.36 -14.78 0.91
CA VAL A 102 0.65 -15.16 -0.09
C VAL A 102 2.03 -14.82 0.45
N ILE A 103 3.04 -15.66 0.22
CA ILE A 103 4.42 -15.43 0.64
C ILE A 103 5.33 -15.65 -0.56
N PHE A 104 6.04 -14.62 -0.99
CA PHE A 104 7.19 -14.77 -1.87
C PHE A 104 8.44 -15.00 -1.01
N SER A 105 9.14 -16.09 -1.30
CA SER A 105 10.21 -16.68 -0.49
C SER A 105 11.42 -17.00 -1.36
N LYS A 106 12.52 -17.37 -0.72
CA LYS A 106 13.65 -18.08 -1.32
C LYS A 106 13.97 -19.26 -0.42
N SER A 107 14.22 -20.44 -0.98
CA SER A 107 14.51 -21.67 -0.25
C SER A 107 15.80 -21.55 0.58
N SER A 108 16.71 -20.68 0.14
CA SER A 108 17.95 -20.33 0.85
C SER A 108 17.79 -19.29 1.98
N CYS A 109 16.60 -18.74 2.23
CA CYS A 109 16.39 -17.64 3.19
C CYS A 109 15.82 -18.11 4.55
N CYS A 110 16.60 -17.93 5.62
CA CYS A 110 16.21 -18.30 6.99
C CYS A 110 14.98 -17.53 7.52
N MET A 111 14.81 -16.27 7.10
CA MET A 111 13.65 -15.45 7.46
C MET A 111 12.37 -15.98 6.80
N SER A 112 12.47 -16.49 5.57
CA SER A 112 11.33 -17.08 4.88
C SER A 112 10.86 -18.37 5.53
N HIS A 113 11.77 -19.20 6.06
CA HIS A 113 11.40 -20.38 6.85
C HIS A 113 10.62 -20.03 8.12
N THR A 114 11.03 -18.97 8.81
CA THR A 114 10.38 -18.51 10.04
C THR A 114 8.95 -18.01 9.76
N ILE A 115 8.78 -17.19 8.71
CA ILE A 115 7.47 -16.67 8.30
C ILE A 115 6.54 -17.82 7.86
N LYS A 116 7.02 -18.76 7.05
CA LYS A 116 6.23 -19.93 6.61
C LYS A 116 5.73 -20.72 7.81
N SER A 117 6.62 -21.04 8.76
CA SER A 117 6.29 -21.80 9.98
C SER A 117 5.27 -21.06 10.85
N LEU A 118 5.44 -19.75 11.06
CA LEU A 118 4.51 -18.94 11.84
C LEU A 118 3.07 -18.98 11.30
N PHE A 119 2.90 -18.90 9.98
CA PHE A 119 1.55 -18.98 9.40
C PHE A 119 0.95 -20.38 9.55
N TYR A 120 1.74 -21.44 9.37
CA TYR A 120 1.26 -22.82 9.61
C TYR A 120 0.88 -23.06 11.07
N ASP A 121 1.66 -22.55 12.03
CA ASP A 121 1.39 -22.68 13.47
C ASP A 121 0.12 -21.92 13.89
N LEU A 122 -0.20 -20.82 13.19
CA LEU A 122 -1.46 -20.09 13.36
C LEU A 122 -2.66 -20.75 12.65
N GLY A 123 -2.46 -21.93 12.05
CA GLY A 123 -3.50 -22.66 11.31
C GLY A 123 -3.86 -22.03 9.96
N VAL A 124 -3.01 -21.16 9.44
CA VAL A 124 -3.17 -20.50 8.13
C VAL A 124 -2.35 -21.26 7.09
N SER A 125 -2.94 -21.56 5.93
CA SER A 125 -2.22 -22.17 4.80
C SER A 125 -1.86 -21.10 3.75
N PRO A 126 -0.68 -20.47 3.83
CA PRO A 126 -0.27 -19.46 2.86
C PRO A 126 0.09 -20.10 1.51
N ALA A 127 -0.12 -19.37 0.42
CA ALA A 127 0.47 -19.74 -0.87
C ALA A 127 1.92 -19.25 -0.92
N VAL A 128 2.86 -20.18 -0.98
CA VAL A 128 4.31 -19.89 -1.00
C VAL A 128 4.84 -19.98 -2.42
N TYR A 129 5.62 -18.98 -2.82
CA TYR A 129 6.33 -18.92 -4.09
C TYR A 129 7.83 -18.81 -3.83
N GLU A 130 8.58 -19.88 -4.09
CA GLU A 130 10.04 -19.91 -3.96
C GLU A 130 10.67 -19.31 -5.22
N LEU A 131 11.11 -18.05 -5.13
CA LEU A 131 11.62 -17.27 -6.26
C LEU A 131 12.95 -17.81 -6.81
N ASP A 132 13.67 -18.64 -6.06
CA ASP A 132 14.88 -19.32 -6.50
C ASP A 132 14.61 -20.66 -7.21
N GLU A 133 13.38 -21.17 -7.17
CA GLU A 133 12.99 -22.44 -7.81
C GLU A 133 12.14 -22.24 -9.08
N ILE A 134 11.46 -21.09 -9.21
CA ILE A 134 10.61 -20.78 -10.37
C ILE A 134 11.38 -20.04 -11.48
N SER A 135 11.07 -20.36 -12.74
CA SER A 135 11.77 -19.84 -13.93
C SER A 135 11.66 -18.31 -14.09
N ASN A 136 10.54 -17.72 -13.68
CA ASN A 136 10.26 -16.27 -13.71
C ASN A 136 10.63 -15.54 -12.40
N GLY A 137 11.27 -16.23 -11.44
CA GLY A 137 11.46 -15.70 -10.08
C GLY A 137 12.29 -14.42 -10.02
N ARG A 138 13.26 -14.26 -10.92
CA ARG A 138 14.07 -13.02 -11.04
C ARG A 138 13.26 -11.81 -11.50
N GLU A 139 12.24 -12.01 -12.34
CA GLU A 139 11.37 -10.91 -12.79
C GLU A 139 10.43 -10.48 -11.67
N ILE A 140 9.88 -11.45 -10.95
CA ILE A 140 9.04 -11.21 -9.77
C ILE A 140 9.86 -10.50 -8.68
N GLU A 141 11.11 -10.91 -8.44
CA GLU A 141 12.01 -10.24 -7.51
C GLU A 141 12.24 -8.77 -7.89
N ARG A 142 12.47 -8.46 -9.17
CA ARG A 142 12.58 -7.07 -9.64
C ARG A 142 11.29 -6.29 -9.47
N ALA A 143 10.14 -6.92 -9.69
CA ALA A 143 8.84 -6.30 -9.45
C ALA A 143 8.63 -6.00 -7.96
N LEU A 144 8.99 -6.93 -7.07
CA LEU A 144 8.92 -6.76 -5.61
C LEU A 144 9.85 -5.62 -5.14
N GLN A 145 11.06 -5.52 -5.70
CA GLN A 145 11.96 -4.40 -5.42
C GLN A 145 11.37 -3.05 -5.88
N LYS A 146 10.75 -3.00 -7.06
CA LYS A 146 10.04 -1.80 -7.55
C LYS A 146 8.83 -1.44 -6.69
N LEU A 147 8.21 -2.42 -6.02
CA LEU A 147 7.14 -2.25 -5.05
C LEU A 147 7.65 -1.86 -3.65
N GLY A 148 8.97 -1.70 -3.46
CA GLY A 148 9.58 -1.28 -2.19
C GLY A 148 10.05 -2.43 -1.29
N CYS A 149 10.01 -3.68 -1.76
CA CYS A 149 10.55 -4.81 -1.01
C CYS A 149 12.07 -4.85 -1.09
N ASN A 150 12.72 -4.32 -0.06
CA ASN A 150 14.16 -4.46 0.14
C ASN A 150 14.46 -4.86 1.59
N PRO A 151 14.80 -6.13 1.87
CA PRO A 151 15.05 -7.21 0.92
C PRO A 151 13.78 -7.69 0.18
N SER A 152 13.97 -8.29 -1.00
CA SER A 152 12.89 -8.76 -1.89
C SER A 152 12.05 -9.90 -1.32
N VAL A 153 12.62 -10.69 -0.41
CA VAL A 153 11.99 -11.81 0.29
C VAL A 153 12.39 -11.83 1.78
N PRO A 154 11.54 -12.33 2.68
CA PRO A 154 10.16 -12.79 2.45
C PRO A 154 9.19 -11.62 2.25
N ALA A 155 8.43 -11.61 1.16
CA ALA A 155 7.38 -10.64 0.90
C ALA A 155 6.01 -11.32 1.11
N VAL A 156 5.32 -10.95 2.19
CA VAL A 156 4.02 -11.53 2.55
C VAL A 156 2.93 -10.61 2.06
N PHE A 157 1.85 -11.11 1.47
CA PHE A 157 0.65 -10.35 1.13
C PHE A 157 -0.55 -10.96 1.84
N ILE A 158 -1.41 -10.14 2.43
CA ILE A 158 -2.70 -10.57 2.98
C ILE A 158 -3.80 -9.79 2.27
N GLY A 159 -4.75 -10.50 1.65
CA GLY A 159 -5.84 -9.87 0.89
C GLY A 159 -5.35 -8.93 -0.21
N GLY A 160 -4.17 -9.21 -0.79
CA GLY A 160 -3.55 -8.43 -1.87
C GLY A 160 -2.75 -7.23 -1.42
N GLN A 161 -2.72 -7.00 -0.11
CA GLN A 161 -1.91 -5.97 0.48
C GLN A 161 -0.62 -6.59 1.01
N LEU A 162 0.52 -6.05 0.58
CA LEU A 162 1.82 -6.46 1.09
C LEU A 162 1.91 -6.17 2.60
N ILE A 163 2.06 -7.21 3.39
CA ILE A 163 2.48 -7.22 4.78
C ILE A 163 4.00 -7.36 4.82
N HIS A 164 4.69 -6.23 4.88
CA HIS A 164 6.10 -6.23 5.26
C HIS A 164 6.31 -6.73 6.69
N ASN A 165 7.40 -7.44 6.96
CA ASN A 165 7.86 -7.83 8.32
C ASN A 165 9.41 -7.81 8.36
N PRO A 166 10.15 -7.63 9.49
CA PRO A 166 10.01 -6.80 10.70
C PRO A 166 11.32 -6.01 11.03
N THR A 167 11.99 -5.33 10.08
CA THR A 167 13.19 -4.51 10.42
C THR A 167 13.10 -3.04 10.07
N SER A 168 12.08 -2.61 9.34
CA SER A 168 11.83 -1.19 9.13
C SER A 168 10.33 -0.91 9.13
N THR A 169 9.85 -0.42 10.26
CA THR A 169 8.50 0.13 10.44
C THR A 169 8.27 1.31 9.49
N VAL A 170 7.86 1.06 8.25
CA VAL A 170 7.26 2.09 7.39
C VAL A 170 6.13 1.45 6.59
N ILE A 171 4.96 1.36 7.24
CA ILE A 171 3.67 1.58 6.58
C ILE A 171 3.90 2.70 5.55
N TYR A 172 3.42 2.62 4.30
CA TYR A 172 3.28 3.83 3.47
C TYR A 172 2.22 4.71 4.15
N ILE A 173 2.64 5.35 5.24
CA ILE A 173 1.97 6.46 5.84
C ILE A 173 2.35 7.58 4.88
N PRO A 174 1.39 8.22 4.17
CA PRO A 174 1.67 9.46 3.45
C PRO A 174 2.60 10.31 4.31
N MET A 175 3.69 10.85 3.76
CA MET A 175 4.71 11.56 4.56
C MET A 175 4.08 12.66 5.45
N GLU A 176 2.91 13.17 5.05
CA GLU A 176 2.02 14.04 5.82
C GLU A 176 1.62 13.43 7.17
N LYS A 177 1.24 12.16 7.22
CA LYS A 177 0.96 11.44 8.47
C LYS A 177 2.23 11.15 9.30
N GLN A 178 3.41 11.04 8.67
CA GLN A 178 4.67 10.98 9.42
C GLN A 178 4.95 12.32 10.10
N VAL A 179 4.72 13.44 9.41
CA VAL A 179 4.77 14.79 10.01
C VAL A 179 3.78 14.88 11.18
N MET A 180 2.53 14.44 11.02
CA MET A 180 1.53 14.45 12.10
C MET A 180 1.93 13.56 13.29
N LYS A 181 2.55 12.41 13.04
CA LYS A 181 3.08 11.53 14.09
C LYS A 181 4.17 12.24 14.90
N LEU A 182 5.14 12.86 14.22
CA LEU A 182 6.21 13.62 14.86
C LEU A 182 5.66 14.83 15.63
N ALA A 183 4.68 15.54 15.04
CA ALA A 183 3.99 16.68 15.65
C ALA A 183 3.22 16.33 16.92
N SER A 184 2.82 15.07 17.09
CA SER A 184 2.06 14.61 18.26
C SER A 184 2.95 14.08 19.40
N GLN A 185 4.28 14.09 19.24
CA GLN A 185 5.19 13.52 20.25
C GLN A 185 5.38 14.40 21.50
N LYS A 186 5.24 15.73 21.35
CA LYS A 186 5.33 16.68 22.44
C LYS A 186 4.22 17.71 22.33
N ALA A 187 3.94 18.38 23.46
CA ALA A 187 2.97 19.48 23.53
C ALA A 187 3.29 20.60 22.52
N VAL A 188 4.58 20.85 22.24
CA VAL A 188 5.04 21.75 21.18
C VAL A 188 6.11 21.06 20.34
N VAL A 189 5.95 21.11 19.02
CA VAL A 189 6.90 20.58 18.03
C VAL A 189 7.20 21.64 16.98
N ILE A 190 8.47 21.81 16.63
CA ILE A 190 8.95 22.80 15.66
C ILE A 190 9.78 22.09 14.61
N PHE A 191 9.33 22.16 13.35
CA PHE A 191 10.17 21.83 12.20
C PHE A 191 10.91 23.10 11.76
N SER A 192 12.23 23.01 11.71
CA SER A 192 13.16 24.13 11.59
C SER A 192 14.22 23.82 10.53
N LYS A 193 15.00 24.84 10.16
CA LYS A 193 16.30 24.68 9.50
C LYS A 193 17.34 25.45 10.29
N SER A 194 18.52 24.88 10.50
CA SER A 194 19.60 25.52 11.27
C SER A 194 20.10 26.80 10.60
N SER A 195 19.95 26.88 9.28
CA SER A 195 20.23 28.06 8.44
C SER A 195 19.13 29.15 8.44
N CYS A 196 17.99 28.97 9.12
CA CYS A 196 16.86 29.89 9.08
C CYS A 196 16.79 30.84 10.30
N CYS A 197 16.98 32.14 10.08
CA CYS A 197 16.92 33.16 11.14
C CYS A 197 15.57 33.22 11.87
N MET A 198 14.44 33.09 11.16
CA MET A 198 13.10 33.08 11.77
C MET A 198 12.89 31.86 12.65
N SER A 199 13.48 30.71 12.31
CA SER A 199 13.39 29.52 13.14
C SER A 199 14.12 29.71 14.47
N HIS A 200 15.25 30.42 14.48
CA HIS A 200 15.95 30.80 15.72
C HIS A 200 15.08 31.69 16.61
N THR A 201 14.47 32.73 16.05
CA THR A 201 13.58 33.62 16.82
C THR A 201 12.41 32.87 17.47
N ILE A 202 11.78 31.95 16.73
CA ILE A 202 10.66 31.14 17.26
C ILE A 202 11.14 30.17 18.34
N LYS A 203 12.30 29.52 18.16
CA LYS A 203 12.89 28.66 19.19
C LYS A 203 13.14 29.43 20.48
N SER A 204 13.78 30.59 20.40
CA SER A 204 14.03 31.45 21.57
C SER A 204 12.73 31.87 22.26
N LEU A 205 11.72 32.32 21.50
CA LEU A 205 10.42 32.70 22.07
C LEU A 205 9.80 31.58 22.91
N PHE A 206 9.80 30.34 22.41
CA PHE A 206 9.25 29.23 23.18
C PHE A 206 10.06 28.93 24.45
N TYR A 207 11.40 29.01 24.38
CA TYR A 207 12.24 28.86 25.57
C TYR A 207 12.01 29.97 26.60
N ASP A 208 11.86 31.22 26.16
CA ASP A 208 11.59 32.38 27.02
C ASP A 208 10.22 32.26 27.72
N LEU A 209 9.26 31.60 27.06
CA LEU A 209 7.95 31.27 27.63
C LEU A 209 7.97 30.04 28.56
N GLY A 210 9.14 29.43 28.81
CA GLY A 210 9.29 28.26 29.66
C GLY A 210 8.80 26.95 29.02
N VAL A 211 8.65 26.91 27.70
CA VAL A 211 8.24 25.72 26.94
C VAL A 211 9.47 24.90 26.54
N SER A 212 9.35 23.57 26.58
CA SER A 212 10.37 22.65 26.04
C SER A 212 9.89 22.02 24.71
N PRO A 213 10.08 22.67 23.56
CA PRO A 213 9.66 22.14 22.27
C PRO A 213 10.51 20.94 21.84
N ALA A 214 9.94 20.03 21.04
CA ALA A 214 10.74 19.13 20.21
C ALA A 214 11.13 19.84 18.91
N ILE A 215 12.42 19.86 18.58
CA ILE A 215 12.94 20.53 17.38
C ILE A 215 13.41 19.48 16.38
N TYR A 216 12.94 19.60 15.14
CA TYR A 216 13.38 18.79 14.01
C TYR A 216 14.05 19.69 12.98
N GLU A 217 15.39 19.67 12.94
CA GLU A 217 16.18 20.43 11.96
C GLU A 217 16.20 19.66 10.62
N LEU A 218 15.39 20.13 9.66
CA LEU A 218 15.17 19.48 8.38
C LEU A 218 16.39 19.46 7.47
N ASP A 219 17.36 20.35 7.68
CA ASP A 219 18.64 20.37 6.97
C ASP A 219 19.70 19.42 7.55
N GLU A 220 19.46 18.85 8.73
CA GLU A 220 20.40 17.96 9.41
C GLU A 220 19.93 16.49 9.44
N ILE A 221 18.62 16.25 9.37
CA ILE A 221 18.04 14.89 9.38
C ILE A 221 18.01 14.27 7.97
N SER A 222 18.29 12.97 7.89
CA SER A 222 18.47 12.23 6.63
C SER A 222 17.23 12.22 5.71
N ASN A 223 16.03 12.29 6.28
CA ASN A 223 14.74 12.34 5.56
C ASN A 223 14.11 13.76 5.55
N GLY A 224 14.92 14.78 5.79
CA GLY A 224 14.43 16.15 6.01
C GLY A 224 13.82 16.79 4.77
N ARG A 225 14.32 16.47 3.56
CA ARG A 225 13.73 16.94 2.29
C ARG A 225 12.33 16.35 2.05
N GLU A 226 12.11 15.11 2.46
CA GLU A 226 10.81 14.43 2.34
C GLU A 226 9.80 15.02 3.32
N LEU A 227 10.23 15.29 4.56
CA LEU A 227 9.42 15.99 5.57
C LEU A 227 9.08 17.42 5.14
N GLU A 228 10.03 18.13 4.54
CA GLU A 228 9.81 19.48 4.01
C GLU A 228 8.73 19.50 2.92
N ARG A 229 8.81 18.57 1.94
CA ARG A 229 7.77 18.44 0.90
C ARG A 229 6.41 18.11 1.51
N ALA A 230 6.37 17.29 2.55
CA ALA A 230 5.12 16.96 3.24
C ALA A 230 4.53 18.17 3.98
N LEU A 231 5.37 18.99 4.62
CA LEU A 231 4.94 20.25 5.24
C LEU A 231 4.34 21.21 4.21
N GLN A 232 4.96 21.33 3.04
CA GLN A 232 4.41 22.14 1.93
C GLN A 232 3.05 21.63 1.46
N LYS A 233 2.88 20.31 1.33
CA LYS A 233 1.59 19.69 0.97
C LYS A 233 0.51 19.87 2.06
N LEU A 234 0.92 19.95 3.32
CA LEU A 234 0.05 20.30 4.45
C LEU A 234 -0.29 21.80 4.49
N GLY A 235 0.24 22.60 3.57
CA GLY A 235 -0.05 24.02 3.41
C GLY A 235 0.95 24.95 4.10
N CYS A 236 2.08 24.47 4.61
CA CYS A 236 3.13 25.33 5.16
C CYS A 236 3.89 26.04 4.03
N ASN A 237 3.64 27.35 3.85
CA ASN A 237 4.40 28.19 2.92
C ASN A 237 4.80 29.53 3.58
N PRO A 238 6.09 29.74 3.90
CA PRO A 238 7.23 28.83 3.67
C PRO A 238 7.20 27.60 4.59
N SER A 239 7.97 26.56 4.25
CA SER A 239 7.98 25.25 4.92
C SER A 239 8.49 25.28 6.36
N VAL A 240 9.33 26.26 6.71
CA VAL A 240 9.90 26.46 8.05
C VAL A 240 9.91 27.95 8.45
N PRO A 241 9.80 28.27 9.76
CA PRO A 241 9.45 27.33 10.83
C PRO A 241 7.98 26.87 10.75
N ALA A 242 7.74 25.58 10.87
CA ALA A 242 6.40 25.02 11.02
C ALA A 242 6.19 24.56 12.47
N VAL A 243 5.18 25.14 13.13
CA VAL A 243 4.96 24.98 14.58
C VAL A 243 3.65 24.25 14.83
N PHE A 244 3.74 23.19 15.63
CA PHE A 244 2.60 22.39 16.07
C PHE A 244 2.44 22.52 17.58
N ILE A 245 1.21 22.73 18.04
CA ILE A 245 0.86 22.76 19.47
C ILE A 245 -0.28 21.77 19.69
N GLY A 246 -0.11 20.83 20.63
CA GLY A 246 -1.07 19.76 20.90
C GLY A 246 -1.33 18.87 19.67
N GLY A 247 -0.32 18.66 18.82
CA GLY A 247 -0.44 17.89 17.58
C GLY A 247 -1.16 18.60 16.42
N GLN A 248 -1.61 19.84 16.61
CA GLN A 248 -2.25 20.64 15.56
C GLN A 248 -1.28 21.68 14.99
N LEU A 249 -1.26 21.82 13.67
CA LEU A 249 -0.48 22.86 13.00
C LEU A 249 -1.06 24.23 13.33
N ILE A 250 -0.21 25.13 13.82
CA ILE A 250 -0.56 26.53 14.08
C ILE A 250 -0.49 27.31 12.74
N HIS A 251 -1.44 26.99 11.85
CA HIS A 251 -1.74 27.67 10.59
C HIS A 251 -0.57 27.80 9.57
N ASN A 252 -0.91 28.29 8.38
CA ASN A 252 -0.25 28.08 7.09
C ASN A 252 0.75 29.17 6.65
N SER A 253 1.17 30.07 7.55
CA SER A 253 2.17 31.11 7.24
C SER A 253 3.06 31.50 8.44
N THR A 254 4.30 31.91 8.16
CA THR A 254 5.37 32.18 9.13
C THR A 254 5.16 33.39 10.05
N SER A 255 4.23 34.29 9.75
CA SER A 255 3.91 35.48 10.56
C SER A 255 2.97 35.18 11.75
N THR A 256 2.53 33.94 11.90
CA THR A 256 1.39 33.59 12.76
C THR A 256 1.72 33.43 14.24
N VAL A 257 2.87 32.83 14.60
CA VAL A 257 3.21 32.61 16.02
C VAL A 257 3.45 33.93 16.75
N MET A 258 4.10 34.89 16.10
CA MET A 258 4.28 36.23 16.63
C MET A 258 2.94 36.96 16.80
N SER A 259 2.02 36.84 15.83
CA SER A 259 0.66 37.39 15.94
C SER A 259 -0.13 36.78 17.12
N LEU A 260 -0.02 35.47 17.33
CA LEU A 260 -0.65 34.79 18.47
C LEU A 260 -0.04 35.20 19.81
N HIS A 261 1.27 35.46 19.83
CA HIS A 261 1.95 36.00 21.01
C HIS A 261 1.49 37.43 21.31
N LEU A 262 1.48 38.31 20.30
CA LEU A 262 1.06 39.71 20.43
C LEU A 262 -0.43 39.86 20.81
N SER A 263 -1.28 38.97 20.33
CA SER A 263 -2.71 38.92 20.70
C SER A 263 -2.99 38.25 22.05
N GLY A 264 -1.96 37.75 22.74
CA GLY A 264 -2.10 37.04 24.02
C GLY A 264 -2.75 35.66 23.93
N SER A 265 -3.10 35.18 22.73
CA SER A 265 -3.79 33.91 22.52
C SER A 265 -2.86 32.68 22.59
N LEU A 266 -1.54 32.88 22.47
CA LEU A 266 -0.55 31.82 22.50
C LEU A 266 -0.45 31.12 23.86
N ILE A 267 -0.45 31.88 24.96
CA ILE A 267 -0.33 31.33 26.32
C ILE A 267 -1.51 30.39 26.67
N PRO A 268 -2.79 30.76 26.44
CA PRO A 268 -3.92 29.85 26.62
C PRO A 268 -3.80 28.56 25.80
N MET A 269 -3.29 28.62 24.57
CA MET A 269 -3.08 27.43 23.74
C MET A 269 -2.03 26.49 24.35
N LEU A 270 -0.93 27.07 24.85
CA LEU A 270 0.13 26.32 25.51
C LEU A 270 -0.34 25.65 26.80
N LYS A 271 -1.13 26.35 27.62
CA LYS A 271 -1.75 25.77 28.82
C LYS A 271 -2.66 24.59 28.45
N ARG A 272 -3.54 24.75 27.45
CA ARG A 272 -4.44 23.67 27.01
C ARG A 272 -3.70 22.45 26.46
N ALA A 273 -2.57 22.66 25.79
CA ALA A 273 -1.74 21.59 25.27
C ALA A 273 -0.84 20.94 26.36
N GLY A 274 -0.85 21.44 27.59
CA GLY A 274 0.02 20.96 28.67
C GLY A 274 1.48 21.34 28.47
N ALA A 275 1.77 22.37 27.67
CA ALA A 275 3.13 22.82 27.40
C ALA A 275 3.72 23.67 28.55
N ILE A 276 2.86 24.32 29.34
CA ILE A 276 3.19 25.14 30.51
C ILE A 276 2.11 24.97 31.60
N TRP A 277 2.49 25.09 32.87
CA TRP A 277 1.65 24.79 34.04
C TRP A 277 1.26 26.01 34.90
N LEU A 278 1.79 27.19 34.59
CA LEU A 278 1.38 28.46 35.22
C LEU A 278 0.02 28.91 34.71
#